data_AF-A0A075FSS0-F1
#
_entry.id   AF-A0A075FSS0-F1
#
_cell.length_a   1.000
_cell.length_b   1.000
_cell.length_c   1.000
_cell.angle_alpha   90.00
_cell.angle_beta   90.00
_cell.angle_gamma   90.00
#
_symmetry.space_group_name_H-M   'P 1'
#
loop_
_entity.id
_entity.type
_entity.pdbx_description
1 polymer ?
#
loop_
_entity_poly.entity_id
_entity_poly.type
_entity_poly.pdbx_seq_one_letter_code
_entity_poly.pdbx_strand_id
1 'polypeptide(L)'
;MFYRLLARRDILTLDLSKYNHSKSGRIRAFFSTGIWLLKYALMIPVLIAFWTLVMAVILTLLADGNDHTRNALIATSVVGSVRILSYWTEDLSRDVAKMLPFAVLGVFLVGSTSIQFSEFNDLYNNLPELAASYVNSLILLAILETLLRIVHGIRELATSQRRVNKKLKKISKETGRSKSDIREDMLDDGILNNSTDNNGAE
;
A
#
# COMPACT_ATOMS: atom_id res chain seq x y z
N MET A 1 -2.71 -17.84 -6.63
CA MET A 1 -3.38 -16.89 -5.71
C MET A 1 -2.39 -15.88 -5.10
N PHE A 2 -1.24 -16.35 -4.62
CA PHE A 2 -0.10 -15.59 -4.05
C PHE A 2 0.25 -14.26 -4.74
N TYR A 3 0.71 -14.29 -6.00
CA TYR A 3 1.24 -13.10 -6.68
C TYR A 3 0.20 -11.98 -6.90
N ARG A 4 -1.09 -12.31 -7.06
CA ARG A 4 -2.15 -11.30 -7.26
C ARG A 4 -2.43 -10.50 -5.99
N LEU A 5 -2.31 -11.13 -4.83
CA LEU A 5 -2.60 -10.51 -3.53
C LEU A 5 -1.42 -9.68 -3.03
N LEU A 6 -0.18 -10.09 -3.35
CA LEU A 6 1.04 -9.36 -2.98
C LEU A 6 1.31 -8.15 -3.88
N ALA A 7 0.93 -8.25 -5.16
CA ALA A 7 1.17 -7.20 -6.14
C ALA A 7 0.15 -6.06 -6.10
N ARG A 8 -1.08 -6.32 -5.63
CA ARG A 8 -2.12 -5.29 -5.53
C ARG A 8 -1.76 -4.29 -4.44
N ARG A 9 -1.71 -3.01 -4.83
CA ARG A 9 -1.56 -1.86 -3.93
C ARG A 9 -2.82 -1.67 -3.09
N ASP A 10 -3.97 -1.53 -3.76
CA ASP A 10 -5.29 -1.41 -3.14
C ASP A 10 -6.26 -2.42 -3.80
N ILE A 11 -6.81 -3.34 -3.01
CA ILE A 11 -7.69 -4.42 -3.48
C ILE A 11 -9.11 -3.89 -3.73
N LEU A 12 -9.50 -2.77 -3.11
CA LEU A 12 -10.84 -2.21 -3.20
C LEU A 12 -10.80 -0.67 -3.28
N THR A 13 -11.36 -0.12 -4.36
CA THR A 13 -11.55 1.32 -4.56
C THR A 13 -12.77 1.81 -3.80
N LEU A 14 -12.63 2.89 -3.05
CA LEU A 14 -13.69 3.41 -2.19
C LEU A 14 -14.50 4.49 -2.93
N ASP A 15 -15.73 4.18 -3.33
CA ASP A 15 -16.62 5.12 -4.01
C ASP A 15 -17.47 5.91 -2.98
N LEU A 16 -17.00 7.12 -2.66
CA LEU A 16 -17.63 8.04 -1.70
C LEU A 16 -18.77 8.88 -2.29
N SER A 17 -19.12 8.70 -3.57
CA SER A 17 -20.16 9.51 -4.23
C SER A 17 -21.55 9.33 -3.61
N LYS A 18 -21.79 8.22 -2.90
CA LYS A 18 -23.10 7.81 -2.37
C LYS A 18 -23.56 8.49 -1.08
N TYR A 19 -22.68 9.23 -0.38
CA TYR A 19 -22.99 9.80 0.95
C TYR A 19 -23.00 11.35 1.01
N ASN A 20 -23.04 12.00 -0.15
CA ASN A 20 -22.83 13.45 -0.28
C ASN A 20 -24.04 14.35 0.08
N HIS A 21 -25.15 13.80 0.60
CA HIS A 21 -26.42 14.56 0.71
C HIS A 21 -26.76 15.16 2.10
N SER A 22 -25.89 15.09 3.12
CA SER A 22 -26.16 15.77 4.41
C SER A 22 -24.90 15.93 5.29
N LYS A 23 -24.79 17.05 6.03
CA LYS A 23 -23.71 17.30 7.01
C LYS A 23 -23.60 16.21 8.09
N SER A 24 -24.72 15.57 8.48
CA SER A 24 -24.76 14.42 9.39
C SER A 24 -24.35 13.09 8.73
N GLY A 25 -24.62 12.95 7.42
CA GLY A 25 -24.20 11.80 6.61
C GLY A 25 -22.69 11.71 6.40
N ARG A 26 -21.99 12.86 6.36
CA ARG A 26 -20.52 12.93 6.19
C ARG A 26 -19.73 12.33 7.36
N ILE A 27 -20.14 12.54 8.61
CA ILE A 27 -19.49 11.92 9.79
C ILE A 27 -19.67 10.41 9.77
N ARG A 28 -20.88 9.93 9.46
CA ARG A 28 -21.19 8.49 9.44
C ARG A 28 -20.49 7.79 8.27
N ALA A 29 -20.37 8.46 7.13
CA ALA A 29 -19.58 8.02 5.99
C ALA A 29 -18.08 8.00 6.33
N PHE A 30 -17.56 9.00 7.04
CA PHE A 30 -16.17 9.05 7.48
C PHE A 30 -15.82 7.92 8.44
N PHE A 31 -16.65 7.65 9.45
CA PHE A 31 -16.42 6.55 10.40
C PHE A 31 -16.54 5.17 9.77
N SER A 32 -17.53 4.94 8.90
CA SER A 32 -17.68 3.64 8.20
C SER A 32 -16.54 3.41 7.20
N THR A 33 -16.12 4.44 6.48
CA THR A 33 -14.92 4.44 5.63
C THR A 33 -13.66 4.20 6.45
N GLY A 34 -13.55 4.82 7.63
CA GLY A 34 -12.44 4.66 8.56
C GLY A 34 -12.33 3.23 9.12
N ILE A 35 -13.44 2.62 9.53
CA ILE A 35 -13.47 1.23 10.01
C ILE A 35 -13.09 0.24 8.90
N TRP A 36 -13.56 0.50 7.68
CA TRP A 36 -13.23 -0.34 6.53
C TRP A 36 -11.75 -0.18 6.11
N LEU A 37 -11.23 1.05 6.10
CA LEU A 37 -9.81 1.35 5.91
C LEU A 37 -8.93 0.75 7.01
N LEU A 38 -9.39 0.76 8.27
CA LEU A 38 -8.67 0.18 9.40
C LEU A 38 -8.57 -1.34 9.28
N LYS A 39 -9.68 -2.01 8.93
CA LYS A 39 -9.69 -3.45 8.65
C LYS A 39 -8.75 -3.78 7.48
N TYR A 40 -8.70 -2.92 6.46
CA TYR A 40 -7.81 -3.07 5.31
C TYR A 40 -6.33 -2.85 5.64
N ALA A 41 -6.04 -1.81 6.45
CA ALA A 41 -4.71 -1.46 6.92
C ALA A 41 -4.11 -2.54 7.83
N LEU A 42 -4.94 -3.33 8.52
CA LEU A 42 -4.50 -4.49 9.31
C LEU A 42 -4.36 -5.77 8.46
N MET A 43 -5.23 -5.97 7.48
CA MET A 43 -5.22 -7.18 6.64
C MET A 43 -3.97 -7.27 5.75
N ILE A 44 -3.49 -6.13 5.24
CA ILE A 44 -2.29 -6.10 4.39
C ILE A 44 -1.03 -6.55 5.14
N PRO A 45 -0.65 -5.97 6.29
CA PRO A 45 0.51 -6.41 7.07
C PRO A 45 0.45 -7.89 7.44
N VAL A 46 -0.73 -8.42 7.80
CA VAL A 46 -0.93 -9.85 8.10
C VAL A 46 -0.64 -10.71 6.87
N LEU A 47 -1.13 -10.30 5.70
CA LEU A 47 -0.85 -10.99 4.45
C LEU A 47 0.64 -10.96 4.09
N ILE A 48 1.30 -9.81 4.26
CA ILE A 48 2.76 -9.68 4.06
C ILE A 48 3.50 -10.61 4.99
N ALA A 49 3.11 -10.61 6.27
CA ALA A 49 3.71 -11.43 7.29
C ALA A 49 3.64 -12.91 6.90
N PHE A 50 2.42 -13.40 6.65
CA PHE A 50 2.19 -14.77 6.23
C PHE A 50 3.10 -15.20 5.06
N TRP A 51 3.20 -14.37 4.02
CA TRP A 51 4.02 -14.70 2.85
C TRP A 51 5.53 -14.58 3.09
N THR A 52 5.95 -13.66 3.94
CA THR A 52 7.34 -13.56 4.38
C THR A 52 7.74 -14.78 5.19
N LEU A 53 6.84 -15.31 6.04
CA LEU A 53 7.06 -16.54 6.79
C LEU A 53 7.25 -17.72 5.85
N VAL A 54 6.35 -17.89 4.88
CA VAL A 54 6.44 -18.95 3.87
C VAL A 54 7.80 -18.87 3.16
N MET A 55 8.23 -17.68 2.76
CA MET A 55 9.53 -17.49 2.11
C MET A 55 10.71 -17.77 3.05
N ALA A 56 10.66 -17.29 4.30
CA ALA A 56 11.72 -17.52 5.27
C ALA A 56 11.89 -19.01 5.59
N VAL A 57 10.79 -19.76 5.73
CA VAL A 57 10.80 -21.22 5.94
C VAL A 57 11.42 -21.92 4.75
N ILE A 58 10.98 -21.59 3.53
CA ILE A 58 11.55 -22.18 2.30
C ILE A 58 13.05 -21.89 2.22
N LEU A 59 13.49 -20.64 2.42
CA LEU A 59 14.91 -20.31 2.36
C LEU A 59 15.71 -21.01 3.46
N THR A 60 15.14 -21.19 4.65
CA THR A 60 15.81 -21.91 5.74
C THR A 60 15.98 -23.39 5.43
N LEU A 61 15.01 -24.00 4.73
CA LEU A 61 15.12 -25.40 4.28
C LEU A 61 16.06 -25.59 3.07
N LEU A 62 16.26 -24.54 2.28
CA LEU A 62 17.10 -24.56 1.07
C LEU A 62 18.54 -24.06 1.31
N ALA A 63 18.80 -23.34 2.41
CA ALA A 63 20.09 -22.75 2.67
C ALA A 63 21.02 -23.76 3.38
N ASP A 64 22.23 -23.90 2.86
CA ASP A 64 23.30 -24.62 3.56
C ASP A 64 23.81 -23.75 4.73
N GLY A 65 23.27 -23.98 5.93
CA GLY A 65 23.79 -23.41 7.20
C GLY A 65 22.73 -22.86 8.17
N ASN A 66 23.12 -22.74 9.45
CA ASN A 66 22.24 -22.31 10.56
C ASN A 66 22.06 -20.79 10.69
N ASP A 67 22.35 -19.98 9.66
CA ASP A 67 22.14 -18.54 9.75
C ASP A 67 20.67 -18.17 9.46
N HIS A 68 19.82 -18.48 10.43
CA HIS A 68 18.38 -18.21 10.40
C HIS A 68 18.08 -16.71 10.25
N THR A 69 18.97 -15.85 10.75
CA THR A 69 18.81 -14.40 10.66
C THR A 69 19.04 -13.89 9.25
N ARG A 70 20.09 -14.36 8.59
CA ARG A 70 20.35 -14.02 7.19
C ARG A 70 19.20 -14.47 6.28
N ASN A 71 18.67 -15.67 6.49
CA ASN A 71 17.56 -16.18 5.67
C ASN A 71 16.27 -15.36 5.86
N ALA A 72 15.95 -14.98 7.10
CA ALA A 72 14.83 -14.07 7.39
C ALA A 72 15.02 -12.69 6.75
N LEU A 73 16.23 -12.13 6.78
CA LEU A 73 16.55 -10.86 6.13
C LEU A 73 16.44 -10.91 4.60
N ILE A 74 16.88 -12.02 3.98
CA ILE A 74 16.74 -12.21 2.52
C ILE A 74 15.26 -12.30 2.14
N ALA A 75 14.49 -13.13 2.85
CA ALA A 75 13.04 -13.23 2.64
C ALA A 75 12.36 -11.85 2.74
N THR A 76 12.74 -11.09 3.77
CA THR A 76 12.23 -9.74 4.03
C THR A 76 12.60 -8.75 2.93
N SER A 77 13.84 -8.79 2.44
CA SER A 77 14.32 -7.90 1.38
C SER A 77 13.61 -8.19 0.05
N VAL A 78 13.38 -9.46 -0.25
CA VAL A 78 12.65 -9.90 -1.45
C VAL A 78 11.19 -9.46 -1.39
N VAL A 79 10.50 -9.76 -0.28
CA VAL A 79 9.09 -9.38 -0.10
C VAL A 79 8.94 -7.85 -0.04
N GLY A 80 9.85 -7.16 0.65
CA GLY A 80 9.90 -5.70 0.73
C GLY A 80 10.09 -5.05 -0.64
N SER A 81 10.95 -5.61 -1.49
CA SER A 81 11.16 -5.12 -2.86
C SER A 81 9.88 -5.22 -3.70
N VAL A 82 9.18 -6.35 -3.64
CA VAL A 82 7.89 -6.54 -4.31
C VAL A 82 6.88 -5.49 -3.82
N ARG A 83 6.89 -5.20 -2.51
CA ARG A 83 6.01 -4.19 -1.91
C ARG A 83 6.32 -2.79 -2.39
N ILE A 84 7.57 -2.35 -2.36
CA ILE A 84 7.97 -1.05 -2.89
C ILE A 84 7.50 -0.89 -4.34
N LEU A 85 7.68 -1.92 -5.17
CA LEU A 85 7.25 -1.92 -6.57
C LEU A 85 5.73 -1.78 -6.72
N SER A 86 4.92 -2.33 -5.80
CA SER A 86 3.46 -2.21 -5.86
C SER A 86 2.96 -0.77 -5.74
N TYR A 87 3.71 0.10 -5.04
CA TYR A 87 3.41 1.53 -4.92
C TYR A 87 3.83 2.33 -6.16
N TRP A 88 4.72 1.78 -6.99
CA TRP A 88 5.15 2.39 -8.23
C TRP A 88 4.26 1.96 -9.41
N THR A 89 4.26 0.66 -9.71
CA THR A 89 3.48 0.05 -10.79
C THR A 89 3.05 -1.36 -10.39
N GLU A 90 1.74 -1.59 -10.30
CA GLU A 90 1.17 -2.87 -9.90
C GLU A 90 1.63 -4.02 -10.81
N ASP A 91 1.73 -3.77 -12.12
CA ASP A 91 2.13 -4.77 -13.09
C ASP A 91 3.58 -5.23 -12.90
N LEU A 92 4.50 -4.32 -12.59
CA LEU A 92 5.90 -4.66 -12.31
C LEU A 92 6.02 -5.49 -11.01
N SER A 93 5.31 -5.09 -9.95
CA SER A 93 5.27 -5.86 -8.71
C SER A 93 4.72 -7.27 -8.95
N ARG A 94 3.69 -7.37 -9.82
CA ARG A 94 3.07 -8.64 -10.20
C ARG A 94 4.04 -9.55 -10.94
N ASP A 95 4.84 -9.01 -11.84
CA ASP A 95 5.79 -9.80 -12.61
C ASP A 95 6.96 -10.28 -11.74
N VAL A 96 7.48 -9.43 -10.85
CA VAL A 96 8.49 -9.84 -9.86
C VAL A 96 7.95 -10.88 -8.88
N ALA A 97 6.72 -10.70 -8.37
CA ALA A 97 6.10 -11.64 -7.45
C ALA A 97 5.87 -13.04 -8.07
N LYS A 98 5.58 -13.11 -9.38
CA LYS A 98 5.47 -14.40 -10.10
C LYS A 98 6.81 -15.12 -10.20
N MET A 99 7.92 -14.39 -10.28
CA MET A 99 9.25 -14.98 -10.37
C MET A 99 9.69 -15.66 -9.08
N LEU A 100 9.20 -15.23 -7.92
CA LEU A 100 9.60 -15.79 -6.61
C LEU A 100 9.41 -17.31 -6.49
N PRO A 101 8.23 -17.90 -6.73
CA PRO A 101 8.07 -19.35 -6.67
C PRO A 101 8.91 -20.09 -7.71
N PHE A 102 9.17 -19.48 -8.88
CA PHE A 102 10.05 -20.08 -9.89
C PHE A 102 11.53 -20.03 -9.49
N ALA A 103 11.97 -18.95 -8.84
CA ALA A 103 13.31 -18.83 -8.31
C ALA A 103 13.57 -19.88 -7.23
N VAL A 104 12.62 -20.05 -6.31
CA VAL A 104 12.65 -21.13 -5.31
C VAL A 104 12.73 -22.49 -5.97
N LEU A 105 11.86 -22.76 -6.95
CA LEU A 105 11.84 -24.02 -7.67
C LEU A 105 13.16 -24.26 -8.41
N GLY A 106 13.73 -23.21 -9.01
CA GLY A 106 15.03 -23.27 -9.68
C GLY A 106 16.15 -23.64 -8.73
N VAL A 107 16.22 -23.00 -7.55
CA VAL A 107 17.21 -23.35 -6.51
C VAL A 107 17.00 -24.78 -6.03
N PHE A 108 15.74 -25.21 -5.83
CA PHE A 108 15.42 -26.58 -5.43
C PHE A 108 15.83 -27.63 -6.46
N LEU A 109 15.67 -27.35 -7.76
CA LEU A 109 16.00 -28.30 -8.84
C LEU A 109 17.49 -28.33 -9.20
N VAL A 110 18.19 -27.20 -9.08
CA VAL A 110 19.61 -27.06 -9.47
C VAL A 110 20.54 -27.34 -8.28
N GLY A 111 20.10 -27.06 -7.07
CA GLY A 111 20.86 -27.36 -5.86
C GLY A 111 21.07 -28.85 -5.70
N SER A 112 22.27 -29.25 -5.32
CA SER A 112 22.54 -30.56 -4.72
C SER A 112 21.88 -30.73 -3.34
N THR A 113 21.18 -29.70 -2.87
CA THR A 113 20.44 -29.60 -1.62
C THR A 113 19.18 -30.47 -1.67
N SER A 114 19.37 -31.78 -1.50
CA SER A 114 18.27 -32.68 -1.15
C SER A 114 17.83 -32.36 0.28
N ILE A 115 16.64 -31.79 0.46
CA ILE A 115 16.06 -31.53 1.79
C ILE A 115 15.96 -32.87 2.53
N GLN A 116 16.80 -33.08 3.54
CA GLN A 116 16.71 -34.27 4.39
C GLN A 116 15.80 -34.01 5.59
N PHE A 117 15.51 -35.08 6.33
CA PHE A 117 14.66 -34.98 7.51
C PHE A 117 15.36 -34.24 8.67
N SER A 118 16.69 -34.20 8.67
CA SER A 118 17.51 -33.50 9.66
C SER A 118 17.25 -32.00 9.70
N GLU A 119 17.06 -31.37 8.54
CA GLU A 119 16.84 -29.93 8.40
C GLU A 119 15.50 -29.51 9.02
N PHE A 120 14.50 -30.39 8.98
CA PHE A 120 13.23 -30.17 9.68
C PHE A 120 13.38 -30.26 11.19
N ASN A 121 14.20 -31.18 11.67
CA ASN A 121 14.51 -31.31 13.10
C ASN A 121 15.29 -30.08 13.60
N ASP A 122 16.25 -29.61 12.81
CA ASP A 122 17.01 -28.39 13.12
C ASP A 122 16.12 -27.15 13.09
N LEU A 123 15.19 -27.05 12.14
CA LEU A 123 14.18 -25.99 12.10
C LEU A 123 13.30 -26.00 13.36
N TYR A 124 12.89 -27.18 13.83
CA TYR A 124 12.07 -27.33 15.03
C TYR A 124 12.83 -26.93 16.29
N ASN A 125 14.09 -27.36 16.41
CA ASN A 125 14.93 -27.03 17.57
C ASN A 125 15.31 -25.54 17.63
N ASN A 126 15.49 -24.90 16.46
CA ASN A 126 15.84 -23.48 16.36
C ASN A 126 14.62 -22.56 16.16
N LEU A 127 13.40 -23.08 16.34
CA LEU A 127 12.16 -22.34 16.14
C LEU A 127 12.04 -21.04 16.96
N PRO A 128 12.49 -20.98 18.24
CA PRO A 128 12.47 -19.74 19.01
C PRO A 128 13.35 -18.63 18.41
N GLU A 129 14.54 -18.98 17.93
CA GLU A 129 15.48 -18.04 17.32
C GLU A 129 14.95 -17.56 15.96
N LEU A 130 14.42 -18.49 15.16
CA LEU A 130 13.76 -18.17 13.88
C LEU A 130 12.56 -17.25 14.10
N ALA A 131 11.74 -17.51 15.12
CA ALA A 131 10.59 -16.68 15.46
C ALA A 131 11.02 -15.26 15.86
N ALA A 132 12.09 -15.11 16.66
CA ALA A 132 12.61 -13.79 17.04
C ALA A 132 13.10 -13.01 15.81
N SER A 133 13.86 -13.66 14.92
CA SER A 133 14.37 -13.03 13.69
C SER A 133 13.25 -12.67 12.71
N TYR A 134 12.23 -13.53 12.63
CA TYR A 134 11.02 -13.28 11.85
C TYR A 134 10.22 -12.11 12.41
N VAL A 135 10.05 -11.98 13.73
CA VAL A 135 9.37 -10.83 14.35
C VAL A 135 10.11 -9.52 14.06
N ASN A 136 11.44 -9.51 14.15
CA ASN A 136 12.24 -8.33 13.76
C ASN A 136 12.02 -7.94 12.30
N SER A 137 11.98 -8.94 11.43
CA SER A 137 11.66 -8.79 10.00
C SER A 137 10.25 -8.24 9.76
N LEU A 138 9.26 -8.66 10.56
CA LEU A 138 7.90 -8.13 10.48
C LEU A 138 7.82 -6.67 10.92
N ILE A 139 8.53 -6.29 11.98
CA ILE A 139 8.60 -4.89 12.43
C ILE A 139 9.16 -4.02 11.31
N LEU A 140 10.24 -4.47 10.66
CA LEU A 140 10.83 -3.76 9.52
C LEU A 140 9.83 -3.59 8.37
N LEU A 141 9.10 -4.66 8.00
CA LEU A 141 8.08 -4.61 6.95
C LEU A 141 6.89 -3.73 7.32
N ALA A 142 6.48 -3.72 8.59
CA ALA A 142 5.41 -2.85 9.07
C ALA A 142 5.80 -1.37 9.00
N ILE A 143 7.05 -1.03 9.36
CA ILE A 143 7.59 0.32 9.20
C ILE A 143 7.62 0.70 7.72
N LEU A 144 8.19 -0.16 6.86
CA LEU A 144 8.27 0.07 5.42
C LEU A 144 6.88 0.32 4.81
N GLU A 145 5.92 -0.55 5.11
CA GLU A 145 4.55 -0.45 4.62
C GLU A 145 3.88 0.85 5.07
N THR A 146 4.09 1.26 6.32
CA THR A 146 3.57 2.51 6.86
C THR A 146 4.17 3.72 6.13
N LEU A 147 5.48 3.73 5.91
CA LEU A 147 6.16 4.80 5.18
C LEU A 147 5.65 4.91 3.73
N LEU A 148 5.51 3.77 3.03
CA LEU A 148 5.00 3.74 1.67
C LEU A 148 3.57 4.29 1.58
N ARG A 149 2.70 3.96 2.55
CA ARG A 149 1.35 4.54 2.64
C ARG A 149 1.35 6.04 2.85
N ILE A 150 2.18 6.55 3.75
CA ILE A 150 2.29 7.99 4.01
C ILE A 150 2.73 8.71 2.74
N VAL A 151 3.78 8.22 2.07
CA VAL A 151 4.27 8.80 0.82
C VAL A 151 3.20 8.79 -0.26
N HIS A 152 2.45 7.68 -0.38
CA HIS A 152 1.36 7.57 -1.34
C HIS A 152 0.24 8.57 -1.05
N GLY A 153 -0.23 8.65 0.20
CA GLY A 153 -1.28 9.57 0.61
C GLY A 153 -0.89 11.04 0.38
N ILE A 154 0.36 11.41 0.64
CA ILE A 154 0.88 12.76 0.36
C ILE A 154 0.87 13.05 -1.16
N ARG A 155 1.34 12.10 -1.99
CA ARG A 155 1.35 12.26 -3.46
C ARG A 155 -0.06 12.40 -4.01
N GLU A 156 -1.00 11.59 -3.54
CA GLU A 156 -2.39 11.66 -3.95
C GLU A 156 -3.01 13.01 -3.57
N LEU A 157 -2.82 13.45 -2.33
CA LEU A 157 -3.31 14.76 -1.88
C LEU A 157 -2.72 15.91 -2.70
N ALA A 158 -1.42 15.89 -2.96
CA ALA A 158 -0.75 16.92 -3.77
C ALA A 158 -1.27 16.95 -5.21
N THR A 159 -1.51 15.78 -5.83
CA THR A 159 -2.09 15.72 -7.19
C THR A 159 -3.55 16.17 -7.22
N SER A 160 -4.33 15.84 -6.19
CA SER A 160 -5.72 16.30 -6.04
C SER A 160 -5.79 17.83 -5.95
N GLN A 161 -4.97 18.44 -5.09
CA GLN A 161 -4.86 19.90 -4.97
C GLN A 161 -4.46 20.57 -6.29
N ARG A 162 -3.53 19.97 -7.05
CA ARG A 162 -3.16 20.47 -8.40
C ARG A 162 -4.32 20.42 -9.38
N ARG A 163 -5.16 19.37 -9.36
CA ARG A 163 -6.35 19.27 -10.22
C ARG A 163 -7.39 20.33 -9.88
N VAL A 164 -7.64 20.56 -8.58
CA VAL A 164 -8.54 21.61 -8.10
C VAL A 164 -8.04 22.99 -8.54
N ASN A 165 -6.76 23.31 -8.32
CA ASN A 165 -6.19 24.59 -8.74
C ASN A 165 -6.22 24.80 -10.26
N LYS A 166 -6.06 23.75 -11.07
CA LYS A 166 -6.23 23.83 -12.53
C LYS A 166 -7.69 24.17 -12.91
N LYS A 167 -8.68 23.55 -12.27
CA LYS A 167 -10.10 23.86 -12.48
C LYS A 167 -10.43 25.30 -12.08
N LEU A 168 -10.01 25.73 -10.89
CA LEU A 168 -10.19 27.11 -10.42
C LEU A 168 -9.56 28.13 -11.37
N LYS A 169 -8.35 27.84 -11.89
CA LYS A 169 -7.69 28.71 -12.88
C LYS A 169 -8.43 28.77 -14.21
N LYS A 170 -9.10 27.68 -14.63
CA LYS A 170 -9.90 27.65 -15.84
C LYS A 170 -11.18 28.48 -15.68
N ILE A 171 -11.92 28.27 -14.59
CA ILE A 171 -13.14 29.03 -14.28
C ILE A 171 -12.82 30.53 -14.14
N SER A 172 -11.76 30.89 -13.41
CA SER A 172 -11.32 32.28 -13.27
C SER A 172 -11.00 32.97 -14.60
N LYS A 173 -10.46 32.24 -15.59
CA LYS A 173 -10.24 32.79 -16.94
C LYS A 173 -11.52 32.95 -17.74
N GLU A 174 -12.51 32.09 -17.53
CA GLU A 174 -13.79 32.11 -18.24
C GLU A 174 -14.76 33.15 -17.65
N THR A 175 -14.72 33.36 -16.33
CA THR A 175 -15.65 34.27 -15.62
C THR A 175 -15.03 35.61 -15.22
N GLY A 176 -13.70 35.77 -15.34
CA GLY A 176 -12.98 36.96 -14.88
C GLY A 176 -12.88 37.09 -13.34
N ARG A 177 -13.48 36.17 -12.57
CA ARG A 177 -13.53 36.22 -11.10
C ARG A 177 -12.23 35.73 -10.46
N SER A 178 -11.98 36.17 -9.23
CA SER A 178 -10.85 35.70 -8.43
C SER A 178 -11.02 34.22 -8.08
N LYS A 179 -9.89 33.51 -7.93
CA LYS A 179 -9.88 32.10 -7.51
C LYS A 179 -10.40 31.90 -6.09
N SER A 180 -10.32 32.92 -5.23
CA SER A 180 -10.85 32.90 -3.86
C SER A 180 -12.37 32.75 -3.88
N ASP A 181 -13.04 33.59 -4.66
CA ASP A 181 -14.49 33.74 -4.64
C ASP A 181 -15.15 32.50 -5.28
N ILE A 182 -14.55 31.99 -6.36
CA ILE A 182 -14.96 30.72 -6.98
C ILE A 182 -14.82 29.56 -5.99
N ARG A 183 -13.80 29.59 -5.12
CA ARG A 183 -13.58 28.54 -4.13
C ARG A 183 -14.60 28.61 -2.99
N GLU A 184 -15.00 29.80 -2.56
CA GLU A 184 -16.06 29.99 -1.56
C GLU A 184 -17.42 29.51 -2.08
N ASP A 185 -17.82 29.89 -3.30
CA ASP A 185 -19.06 29.43 -3.93
C ASP A 185 -19.09 27.89 -4.05
N MET A 186 -17.96 27.27 -4.42
CA MET A 186 -17.84 25.81 -4.46
C MET A 186 -17.93 25.13 -3.09
N LEU A 187 -17.62 25.84 -2.00
CA LEU A 187 -17.65 25.31 -0.63
C LEU A 187 -19.01 25.51 0.05
N ASP A 188 -19.77 26.53 -0.35
CA ASP A 188 -21.04 26.89 0.26
C ASP A 188 -22.21 26.03 -0.27
N ASP A 189 -22.56 26.21 -1.55
CA ASP A 189 -23.70 25.53 -2.19
C ASP A 189 -23.31 24.70 -3.42
N GLY A 190 -22.08 24.86 -3.93
CA GLY A 190 -21.59 24.17 -5.12
C GLY A 190 -22.09 24.76 -6.44
N ILE A 191 -22.75 25.92 -6.40
CA ILE A 191 -23.27 26.66 -7.55
C ILE A 191 -22.41 27.91 -7.74
N LEU A 192 -21.90 28.13 -8.95
CA LEU A 192 -21.12 29.34 -9.25
C LEU A 192 -22.06 30.54 -9.32
N ASN A 193 -21.89 31.51 -8.41
CA ASN A 193 -22.66 32.74 -8.47
C ASN A 193 -22.10 33.66 -9.56
N ASN A 194 -22.85 33.91 -10.62
CA ASN A 194 -22.40 34.73 -11.75
C ASN A 194 -22.75 36.22 -11.62
N SER A 195 -23.16 36.70 -10.43
CA SER A 195 -23.36 38.13 -10.21
C SER A 195 -22.02 38.85 -10.30
N THR A 196 -21.75 39.48 -11.44
CA THR A 196 -20.69 40.48 -11.59
C THR A 196 -21.03 41.64 -10.67
N ASP A 197 -20.25 41.84 -9.60
CA ASP A 197 -20.31 43.06 -8.80
C ASP A 197 -19.83 44.23 -9.68
N ASN A 198 -20.78 44.80 -10.42
CA ASN A 198 -20.65 46.11 -11.02
C ASN A 198 -21.47 47.08 -10.18
N ASN A 199 -21.00 47.37 -8.98
CA ASN A 199 -21.53 48.43 -8.12
C ASN A 199 -20.36 49.25 -7.58
N GLY A 200 -20.09 50.39 -8.22
CA GLY A 200 -19.08 51.33 -7.74
C GLY A 200 -18.58 52.35 -8.75
N ALA A 201 -19.44 52.84 -9.65
CA ALA A 201 -19.18 54.04 -10.44
C ALA A 201 -20.49 54.79 -10.66
N GLU A 202 -20.95 55.47 -9.61
CA GLU A 202 -21.78 56.68 -9.70
C GLU A 202 -21.11 57.79 -8.89
#